data_AF-A0A135L4U3-F1
#
_entry.id   AF-A0A135L4U3-F1
#
_cell.length_a   1.000
_cell.length_b   1.000
_cell.length_c   1.000
_cell.angle_alpha   90.00
_cell.angle_beta   90.00
_cell.angle_gamma   90.00
#
_symmetry.space_group_name_H-M   'P 1'
#
loop_
_entity.id
_entity.type
_entity.pdbx_description
1 polymer ?
#
loop_
_entity_poly.entity_id
_entity_poly.type
_entity_poly.pdbx_seq_one_letter_code
_entity_poly.pdbx_strand_id
1 'polypeptide(L)'
;MKHHKINYKSILIFIMIIIVSLFLFVISFTIPYIGISVNKINSKWQVSKVDNLGWGKYLGITTGDIIEKINEEDPNSNVTIKKYGFVENINSLEINRAGEIQTFTIPKEIIQDIPIYHIIIPFFIFSILLFLSIFLYVKNGKNQVIILLIYFFLAIGFSYISAGASARLNTLGLFINRLSLLFIPVLFLHFLFEYFRQYNIIWFNRKILKYYDLIVGITIAIHTFFMMVYLGDFYLHIKSLVLIVFSLGFLFDLVVLIYGYLKNRHSIYKSIFKIMIIGIAVAFFLLYS
;
A
#
# COMPACT_ATOMS: atom_id res chain seq x y z
N MET A 1 -13.13 -35.91 12.55
CA MET A 1 -12.96 -34.45 12.34
C MET A 1 -13.31 -33.73 13.62
N LYS A 2 -12.32 -33.19 14.36
CA LYS A 2 -12.59 -32.38 15.57
C LYS A 2 -13.05 -31.00 15.13
N HIS A 3 -14.31 -30.64 15.35
CA HIS A 3 -14.80 -29.27 15.13
C HIS A 3 -13.98 -28.31 15.98
N HIS A 4 -13.26 -27.42 15.32
CA HIS A 4 -12.50 -26.36 15.94
C HIS A 4 -13.47 -25.37 16.60
N LYS A 5 -13.45 -25.23 17.92
CA LYS A 5 -14.17 -24.14 18.62
C LYS A 5 -13.47 -22.83 18.26
N ILE A 6 -14.13 -22.03 17.42
CA ILE A 6 -13.69 -20.70 17.02
C ILE A 6 -13.62 -19.81 18.27
N ASN A 7 -12.49 -19.11 18.45
CA ASN A 7 -12.28 -18.21 19.58
C ASN A 7 -12.97 -16.85 19.33
N TYR A 8 -13.76 -16.37 20.30
CA TYR A 8 -14.45 -15.08 20.25
C TYR A 8 -13.50 -13.89 19.97
N LYS A 9 -12.27 -13.94 20.49
CA LYS A 9 -11.26 -12.90 20.24
C LYS A 9 -10.89 -12.82 18.76
N SER A 10 -10.79 -13.96 18.08
CA SER A 10 -10.44 -13.99 16.66
C SER A 10 -11.59 -13.55 15.77
N ILE A 11 -12.83 -13.86 16.15
CA ILE A 11 -14.03 -13.31 15.50
C ILE A 11 -14.01 -11.78 15.59
N LEU A 12 -13.75 -11.23 16.77
CA LEU A 12 -13.67 -9.77 16.98
C LEU A 12 -12.60 -9.11 16.10
N ILE A 13 -11.43 -9.75 15.94
CA ILE A 13 -10.37 -9.26 15.06
C ILE A 13 -10.83 -9.23 13.59
N PHE A 14 -11.49 -10.28 13.09
CA PHE A 14 -12.00 -10.29 11.72
C PHE A 14 -13.11 -9.23 11.51
N ILE A 15 -13.98 -9.02 12.50
CA ILE A 15 -14.99 -7.95 12.45
C ILE A 15 -14.30 -6.58 12.36
N MET A 16 -13.28 -6.33 13.17
CA MET A 16 -12.50 -5.08 13.13
C MET A 16 -11.84 -4.88 11.76
N ILE A 17 -11.26 -5.94 11.19
CA ILE A 17 -10.67 -5.92 9.84
C ILE A 17 -11.72 -5.49 8.80
N ILE A 18 -12.93 -6.06 8.86
CA ILE A 18 -14.03 -5.72 7.95
C ILE A 18 -14.43 -4.25 8.11
N ILE A 19 -14.62 -3.78 9.34
CA ILE A 19 -15.00 -2.39 9.63
C ILE A 19 -13.97 -1.41 9.08
N VAL A 20 -12.68 -1.63 9.36
CA VAL A 20 -11.60 -0.77 8.86
C VAL A 20 -11.54 -0.79 7.33
N SER A 21 -11.73 -1.97 6.72
CA SER A 21 -11.70 -2.10 5.26
C SER A 21 -12.88 -1.42 4.58
N LEU A 22 -14.08 -1.50 5.17
CA LEU A 22 -15.26 -0.77 4.71
C LEU A 22 -15.06 0.75 4.84
N PHE A 23 -14.46 1.22 5.93
CA PHE A 23 -14.11 2.63 6.09
C PHE A 23 -13.16 3.10 4.96
N LEU A 24 -12.09 2.35 4.69
CA LEU A 24 -11.14 2.68 3.62
C LEU A 24 -11.80 2.65 2.24
N PHE A 25 -12.70 1.70 2.02
CA PHE A 25 -13.49 1.61 0.78
C PHE A 25 -14.38 2.84 0.60
N VAL A 26 -15.13 3.22 1.63
CA VAL A 26 -16.01 4.41 1.59
C VAL A 26 -15.22 5.67 1.27
N ILE A 27 -14.06 5.88 1.92
CA ILE A 27 -13.16 7.00 1.62
C ILE A 27 -12.71 6.99 0.16
N SER A 28 -12.35 5.82 -0.36
CA SER A 28 -11.90 5.66 -1.75
C SER A 28 -13.03 5.93 -2.75
N PHE A 29 -14.28 5.66 -2.36
CA PHE A 29 -15.46 5.83 -3.20
C PHE A 29 -16.01 7.26 -3.19
N THR A 30 -16.02 7.93 -2.03
CA THR A 30 -16.68 9.23 -1.87
C THR A 30 -15.81 10.43 -2.20
N ILE A 31 -14.50 10.31 -2.02
CA ILE A 31 -13.56 11.42 -2.29
C ILE A 31 -13.01 11.25 -3.71
N PRO A 32 -13.11 12.26 -4.58
CA PRO A 32 -12.53 12.19 -5.91
C PRO A 32 -11.00 12.17 -5.84
N TYR A 33 -10.37 11.39 -6.71
CA TYR A 33 -8.92 11.36 -6.86
C TYR A 33 -8.47 12.44 -7.85
N ILE A 34 -7.69 13.42 -7.40
CA ILE A 34 -7.34 14.60 -8.21
C ILE A 34 -6.04 14.39 -8.98
N GLY A 35 -5.02 13.84 -8.33
CA GLY A 35 -3.77 13.39 -8.94
C GLY A 35 -2.84 14.51 -9.38
N ILE A 36 -2.79 15.66 -8.69
CA ILE A 36 -1.92 16.78 -9.08
C ILE A 36 -0.79 16.94 -8.05
N SER A 37 0.45 16.93 -8.52
CA SER A 37 1.65 17.26 -7.73
C SER A 37 2.08 18.69 -8.00
N VAL A 38 2.54 19.36 -6.94
CA VAL A 38 2.96 20.76 -6.99
C VAL A 38 4.30 20.96 -6.30
N ASN A 39 5.09 21.87 -6.86
CA ASN A 39 6.33 22.34 -6.26
C ASN A 39 6.24 23.85 -6.05
N LYS A 40 6.91 24.35 -5.01
CA LYS A 40 6.97 25.79 -4.75
C LYS A 40 8.10 26.42 -5.56
N ILE A 41 7.77 27.29 -6.50
CA ILE A 41 8.72 28.02 -7.36
C ILE A 41 8.42 29.52 -7.23
N ASN A 42 9.42 30.32 -6.87
CA ASN A 42 9.28 31.77 -6.67
C ASN A 42 8.09 32.15 -5.77
N SER A 43 7.94 31.42 -4.65
CA SER A 43 6.84 31.58 -3.67
C SER A 43 5.44 31.23 -4.18
N LYS A 44 5.28 30.79 -5.43
CA LYS A 44 4.02 30.29 -5.99
C LYS A 44 4.03 28.77 -6.11
N TRP A 45 2.86 28.16 -6.02
CA TRP A 45 2.70 26.72 -6.22
C TRP A 45 2.50 26.44 -7.71
N GLN A 46 3.43 25.70 -8.31
CA GLN A 46 3.38 25.33 -9.71
C GLN A 46 3.15 23.83 -9.85
N VAL A 47 2.27 23.44 -10.78
CA VAL A 47 2.01 22.04 -11.12
C VAL A 47 3.27 21.42 -11.69
N SER A 48 3.79 20.41 -11.00
CA SER A 48 4.99 19.67 -11.41
C SER A 48 4.62 18.40 -12.18
N LYS A 49 3.54 17.73 -11.80
CA LYS A 49 3.05 16.50 -12.46
C LYS A 49 1.53 16.38 -12.33
N VAL A 50 0.91 15.80 -13.35
CA VAL A 50 -0.51 15.41 -13.35
C VAL A 50 -0.61 13.91 -13.63
N ASP A 51 -1.33 13.18 -12.79
CA ASP A 51 -1.61 11.76 -12.96
C ASP A 51 -2.63 11.55 -14.08
N ASN A 52 -2.38 10.57 -14.96
CA ASN A 52 -3.25 10.25 -16.08
C ASN A 52 -4.63 9.73 -15.63
N LEU A 53 -4.72 9.16 -14.44
CA LEU A 53 -5.95 8.64 -13.85
C LEU A 53 -6.61 9.62 -12.88
N GLY A 54 -6.08 10.83 -12.70
CA GLY A 54 -6.63 11.84 -11.80
C GLY A 54 -7.56 12.83 -12.49
N TRP A 55 -8.50 13.43 -11.74
CA TRP A 55 -9.35 14.51 -12.22
C TRP A 55 -8.56 15.67 -12.85
N GLY A 56 -7.35 15.94 -12.37
CA GLY A 56 -6.49 16.98 -12.95
C GLY A 56 -6.27 16.80 -14.45
N LYS A 57 -6.13 15.55 -14.92
CA LYS A 57 -5.98 15.27 -16.35
C LYS A 57 -7.26 15.55 -17.12
N TYR A 58 -8.41 15.15 -16.58
CA TYR A 58 -9.72 15.37 -17.20
C TYR A 58 -10.11 16.85 -17.27
N LEU A 59 -9.70 17.64 -16.27
CA LEU A 59 -9.86 19.09 -16.25
C LEU A 59 -8.87 19.82 -17.18
N GLY A 60 -7.99 19.09 -17.87
CA GLY A 60 -7.01 19.68 -18.79
C GLY A 60 -5.89 20.44 -18.10
N ILE A 61 -5.61 20.14 -16.82
CA ILE A 61 -4.50 20.72 -16.06
C ILE A 61 -3.19 20.11 -16.57
N THR A 62 -2.18 20.96 -16.70
CA THR A 62 -0.89 20.62 -17.28
C THR A 62 0.27 21.06 -16.40
N THR A 63 1.41 20.39 -16.53
CA THR A 63 2.65 20.81 -15.90
C THR A 63 2.97 22.25 -16.31
N GLY A 64 3.34 23.08 -15.34
CA GLY A 64 3.62 24.49 -15.54
C GLY A 64 2.50 25.44 -15.09
N ASP A 65 1.27 24.95 -14.94
CA ASP A 65 0.15 25.75 -14.41
C ASP A 65 0.43 26.23 -12.98
N ILE A 66 0.05 27.47 -12.67
CA ILE A 66 0.23 28.07 -11.34
C ILE A 66 -1.08 27.96 -10.57
N ILE A 67 -1.04 27.47 -9.33
CA ILE A 67 -2.22 27.45 -8.46
C ILE A 67 -2.37 28.80 -7.79
N GLU A 68 -3.49 29.46 -8.05
CA GLU A 68 -3.83 30.76 -7.44
C GLU A 68 -4.73 30.59 -6.21
N LYS A 69 -5.75 29.70 -6.27
CA LYS A 69 -6.62 29.41 -5.12
C LYS A 69 -7.09 27.96 -5.05
N ILE A 70 -7.39 27.54 -3.83
CA ILE A 70 -8.01 26.24 -3.52
C ILE A 70 -9.16 26.47 -2.55
N ASN A 71 -10.35 25.98 -2.88
CA ASN A 71 -11.56 26.21 -2.07
C ASN A 71 -11.75 27.70 -1.72
N GLU A 72 -11.47 28.59 -2.69
CA GLU A 72 -11.51 30.06 -2.53
C GLU A 72 -10.47 30.64 -1.55
N GLU A 73 -9.60 29.81 -0.98
CA GLU A 73 -8.52 30.22 -0.07
C GLU A 73 -7.13 30.18 -0.73
N ASP A 74 -6.16 30.81 -0.06
CA ASP A 74 -4.75 30.77 -0.45
C ASP A 74 -4.24 29.32 -0.45
N PRO A 75 -3.48 28.86 -1.47
CA PRO A 75 -2.98 27.49 -1.52
C PRO A 75 -2.05 27.12 -0.35
N ASN A 76 -1.45 28.12 0.29
CA ASN A 76 -0.69 27.94 1.53
C ASN A 76 -1.60 27.70 2.75
N SER A 77 -2.92 27.88 2.73
CA SER A 77 -3.77 27.44 3.85
C SER A 77 -3.99 25.92 3.80
N ASN A 78 -3.90 25.33 2.61
CA ASN A 78 -4.25 23.95 2.38
C ASN A 78 -3.20 22.95 2.93
N VAL A 79 -3.65 22.04 3.80
CA VAL A 79 -2.78 21.06 4.46
C VAL A 79 -2.19 20.03 3.50
N THR A 80 -2.91 19.60 2.45
CA THR A 80 -2.43 18.53 1.55
C THR A 80 -1.29 19.01 0.68
N ILE A 81 -1.38 20.22 0.11
CA ILE A 81 -0.26 20.86 -0.60
C ILE A 81 0.94 20.99 0.32
N LYS A 82 0.68 21.59 1.47
CA LYS A 82 1.73 22.17 2.28
C LYS A 82 2.45 21.08 3.09
N LYS A 83 1.81 19.92 3.31
CA LYS A 83 2.39 18.73 3.97
C LYS A 83 2.92 17.68 3.00
N TYR A 84 2.27 17.51 1.84
CA TYR A 84 2.55 16.38 0.95
C TYR A 84 3.02 16.80 -0.44
N GLY A 85 2.85 18.06 -0.85
CA GLY A 85 3.15 18.53 -2.21
C GLY A 85 2.11 18.08 -3.24
N PHE A 86 0.88 17.81 -2.80
CA PHE A 86 -0.21 17.31 -3.66
C PHE A 86 -1.48 18.11 -3.44
N VAL A 87 -2.20 18.33 -4.54
CA VAL A 87 -3.55 18.89 -4.52
C VAL A 87 -4.52 17.72 -4.48
N GLU A 88 -5.01 17.40 -3.29
CA GLU A 88 -5.99 16.34 -3.04
C GLU A 88 -7.04 16.80 -2.04
N ASN A 89 -8.23 16.20 -2.10
CA ASN A 89 -9.35 16.45 -1.17
C ASN A 89 -9.79 17.93 -1.16
N ILE A 90 -10.14 18.47 -2.33
CA ILE A 90 -10.61 19.84 -2.52
C ILE A 90 -11.90 19.87 -3.35
N ASN A 91 -12.66 20.97 -3.26
CA ASN A 91 -13.94 21.18 -3.94
C ASN A 91 -13.79 22.12 -5.16
N SER A 92 -12.89 23.10 -5.09
CA SER A 92 -12.61 24.02 -6.20
C SER A 92 -11.12 24.35 -6.31
N LEU A 93 -10.69 24.63 -7.54
CA LEU A 93 -9.31 24.95 -7.89
C LEU A 93 -9.29 26.11 -8.90
N GLU A 94 -8.54 27.17 -8.59
CA GLU A 94 -8.22 28.24 -9.54
C GLU A 94 -6.76 28.13 -9.95
N ILE A 95 -6.52 28.06 -11.26
CA ILE A 95 -5.18 28.07 -11.84
C ILE A 95 -4.99 29.31 -12.71
N ASN A 96 -3.73 29.72 -12.86
CA ASN A 96 -3.28 30.74 -13.79
C ASN A 96 -2.40 30.09 -14.86
N ARG A 97 -2.88 30.15 -16.10
CA ARG A 97 -2.17 29.68 -17.28
C ARG A 97 -1.88 30.88 -18.18
N ALA A 98 -0.61 31.26 -18.27
CA ALA A 98 -0.15 32.37 -19.11
C ALA A 98 -0.91 33.71 -18.88
N GLY A 99 -1.38 33.97 -17.66
CA GLY A 99 -2.13 35.19 -17.31
C GLY A 99 -3.64 35.02 -17.31
N GLU A 100 -4.18 33.91 -17.84
CA GLU A 100 -5.60 33.60 -17.78
C GLU A 100 -5.94 32.77 -16.55
N ILE A 101 -6.92 33.23 -15.77
CA ILE A 101 -7.44 32.52 -14.61
C ILE A 101 -8.52 31.55 -15.07
N GLN A 102 -8.34 30.26 -14.75
CA GLN A 102 -9.32 29.21 -15.00
C GLN A 102 -9.78 28.63 -13.67
N THR A 103 -11.10 28.60 -13.47
CA THR A 103 -11.73 28.08 -12.26
C THR A 103 -12.37 26.73 -12.56
N PHE A 104 -12.01 25.72 -11.78
CA PHE A 104 -12.56 24.38 -11.88
C PHE A 104 -13.30 24.03 -10.60
N THR A 105 -14.54 23.56 -10.73
CA THR A 105 -15.27 22.90 -9.65
C THR A 105 -15.06 21.40 -9.81
N ILE A 106 -14.59 20.73 -8.77
CA ILE A 106 -14.32 19.30 -8.83
C ILE A 106 -15.64 18.55 -8.77
N PRO A 107 -16.00 17.79 -9.83
CA PRO A 107 -17.24 17.04 -9.82
C PRO A 107 -17.17 15.94 -8.77
N LYS A 108 -18.28 15.73 -8.07
CA LYS A 108 -18.44 14.57 -7.18
C LYS A 108 -18.75 13.28 -7.95
N GLU A 109 -18.86 13.38 -9.28
CA GLU A 109 -19.16 12.25 -10.15
C GLU A 109 -17.94 11.32 -10.27
N ILE A 110 -18.22 10.05 -10.57
CA ILE A 110 -17.19 9.04 -10.75
C ILE A 110 -16.85 8.98 -12.24
N ILE A 111 -15.60 9.28 -12.61
CA ILE A 111 -15.13 9.13 -13.99
C ILE A 111 -15.05 7.64 -14.36
N GLN A 112 -15.36 7.26 -15.59
CA GLN A 112 -15.54 5.85 -16.01
C GLN A 112 -14.36 4.91 -15.66
N ASP A 113 -13.10 5.36 -15.73
CA ASP A 113 -11.93 4.47 -15.56
C ASP A 113 -11.31 4.46 -14.14
N ILE A 114 -11.44 5.55 -13.39
CA ILE A 114 -10.91 5.69 -12.03
C ILE A 114 -11.43 4.61 -11.05
N PRO A 115 -12.73 4.28 -11.00
CA PRO A 115 -13.26 3.32 -10.03
C PRO A 115 -12.76 1.90 -10.30
N ILE A 116 -12.43 1.53 -11.55
CA ILE A 116 -11.94 0.17 -11.85
C ILE A 116 -10.60 -0.06 -11.14
N TYR A 117 -9.63 0.83 -11.35
CA TYR A 117 -8.27 0.67 -10.84
C TYR A 117 -8.13 1.02 -9.36
N HIS A 118 -8.84 2.05 -8.87
CA HIS A 118 -8.68 2.51 -7.48
C HIS A 118 -9.68 1.88 -6.50
N ILE A 119 -10.74 1.23 -6.97
CA ILE A 119 -11.84 0.78 -6.10
C ILE A 119 -12.19 -0.70 -6.35
N ILE A 120 -12.60 -1.06 -7.57
CA ILE A 120 -13.14 -2.39 -7.88
C ILE A 120 -12.06 -3.47 -7.76
N ILE A 121 -10.92 -3.30 -8.43
CA ILE A 121 -9.82 -4.29 -8.38
C ILE A 121 -9.30 -4.46 -6.95
N PRO A 122 -8.95 -3.40 -6.20
CA PRO A 122 -8.52 -3.52 -4.81
C PRO A 122 -9.53 -4.21 -3.90
N PHE A 123 -10.82 -3.89 -4.05
CA PHE A 123 -11.89 -4.51 -3.28
C PHE A 123 -12.00 -6.01 -3.57
N PHE A 124 -11.99 -6.40 -4.84
CA PHE A 124 -12.08 -7.81 -5.24
C PHE A 124 -10.89 -8.63 -4.71
N ILE A 125 -9.66 -8.11 -4.85
CA ILE A 125 -8.46 -8.76 -4.32
C ILE A 125 -8.55 -8.91 -2.80
N PHE A 126 -8.95 -7.85 -2.08
CA PHE A 126 -9.12 -7.90 -0.64
C PHE A 126 -10.18 -8.94 -0.22
N SER A 127 -11.33 -8.96 -0.89
CA SER A 127 -12.41 -9.92 -0.59
C SER A 127 -11.95 -11.37 -0.75
N ILE A 128 -11.19 -11.69 -1.82
CA ILE A 128 -10.63 -13.03 -2.03
C ILE A 128 -9.66 -13.39 -0.90
N LEU A 129 -8.72 -12.50 -0.58
CA LEU A 129 -7.70 -12.76 0.45
C LEU A 129 -8.31 -12.86 1.86
N LEU A 130 -9.33 -12.06 2.15
CA LEU A 130 -10.09 -12.14 3.39
C LEU A 130 -10.85 -13.47 3.47
N PHE A 131 -11.53 -13.87 2.39
CA PHE A 131 -12.22 -15.17 2.33
C PHE A 131 -11.26 -16.32 2.58
N LEU A 132 -10.12 -16.34 1.88
CA LEU A 132 -9.07 -17.36 2.08
C LEU A 132 -8.55 -17.35 3.53
N SER A 133 -8.37 -16.17 4.11
CA SER A 133 -7.91 -16.02 5.50
C SER A 133 -8.90 -16.62 6.50
N ILE A 134 -10.19 -16.32 6.34
CA ILE A 134 -11.26 -16.87 7.18
C ILE A 134 -11.35 -18.38 7.00
N PHE A 135 -11.32 -18.87 5.75
CA PHE A 135 -11.36 -20.29 5.43
C PHE A 135 -10.21 -21.07 6.07
N LEU A 136 -8.98 -20.56 5.93
CA LEU A 136 -7.79 -21.14 6.55
C LEU A 136 -7.87 -21.15 8.08
N TYR A 137 -8.37 -20.06 8.67
CA TYR A 137 -8.54 -19.94 10.11
C TYR A 137 -9.55 -20.97 10.65
N VAL A 138 -10.71 -21.09 9.99
CA VAL A 138 -11.74 -22.08 10.37
C VAL A 138 -11.21 -23.50 10.26
N LYS A 139 -10.42 -23.79 9.21
CA LYS A 139 -9.87 -25.14 8.98
C LYS A 139 -8.82 -25.52 10.02
N ASN A 140 -7.83 -24.66 10.27
CA ASN A 140 -6.66 -25.00 11.10
C ASN A 140 -6.01 -23.77 11.80
N GLY A 141 -6.79 -22.87 12.38
CA GLY A 141 -6.33 -21.62 13.01
C GLY A 141 -5.41 -21.74 14.25
N LYS A 142 -5.00 -22.96 14.65
CA LYS A 142 -3.97 -23.19 15.68
C LYS A 142 -2.57 -23.43 15.12
N ASN A 143 -2.45 -23.74 13.83
CA ASN A 143 -1.17 -24.01 13.20
C ASN A 143 -0.45 -22.68 12.91
N GLN A 144 0.73 -22.48 13.49
CA GLN A 144 1.51 -21.25 13.36
C GLN A 144 1.81 -20.91 11.89
N VAL A 145 2.08 -21.89 11.04
CA VAL A 145 2.33 -21.67 9.60
C VAL A 145 1.09 -21.10 8.91
N ILE A 146 -0.09 -21.59 9.30
CA ILE A 146 -1.36 -21.11 8.75
C ILE A 146 -1.67 -19.69 9.25
N ILE A 147 -1.37 -19.38 10.51
CA ILE A 147 -1.53 -18.03 11.06
C ILE A 147 -0.60 -17.03 10.32
N LEU A 148 0.65 -17.40 10.06
CA LEU A 148 1.58 -16.56 9.30
C LEU A 148 1.09 -16.34 7.86
N LEU A 149 0.54 -17.39 7.22
CA LEU A 149 -0.05 -17.27 5.88
C LEU A 149 -1.29 -16.35 5.88
N ILE A 150 -2.14 -16.43 6.91
CA ILE A 150 -3.27 -15.53 7.09
C ILE A 150 -2.80 -14.08 7.23
N TYR A 151 -1.78 -13.82 8.07
CA TYR A 151 -1.24 -12.46 8.21
C TYR A 151 -0.64 -11.95 6.91
N PHE A 152 0.06 -12.80 6.16
CA PHE A 152 0.59 -12.46 4.84
C PHE A 152 -0.54 -12.07 3.86
N PHE A 153 -1.61 -12.87 3.78
CA PHE A 153 -2.78 -12.55 2.94
C PHE A 153 -3.48 -11.27 3.36
N LEU A 154 -3.67 -11.06 4.67
CA LEU A 154 -4.27 -9.84 5.19
C LEU A 154 -3.38 -8.62 4.91
N ALA A 155 -2.05 -8.74 5.01
CA ALA A 155 -1.14 -7.64 4.68
C ALA A 155 -1.23 -7.26 3.19
N ILE A 156 -1.27 -8.25 2.28
CA ILE A 156 -1.51 -7.99 0.85
C ILE A 156 -2.88 -7.32 0.67
N GLY A 157 -3.94 -7.90 1.22
CA GLY A 157 -5.30 -7.37 1.09
C GLY A 157 -5.40 -5.93 1.59
N PHE A 158 -4.84 -5.64 2.77
CA PHE A 158 -4.84 -4.29 3.32
C PHE A 158 -4.05 -3.31 2.45
N SER A 159 -2.91 -3.73 1.88
CA SER A 159 -2.14 -2.87 0.97
C SER A 159 -2.98 -2.46 -0.26
N TYR A 160 -3.79 -3.36 -0.82
CA TYR A 160 -4.70 -3.04 -1.92
C TYR A 160 -5.84 -2.12 -1.48
N ILE A 161 -6.66 -2.52 -0.50
CA ILE A 161 -7.87 -1.77 -0.13
C ILE A 161 -7.55 -0.36 0.42
N SER A 162 -6.39 -0.19 1.05
CA SER A 162 -5.93 1.10 1.56
C SER A 162 -5.30 2.00 0.48
N ALA A 163 -4.94 1.47 -0.69
CA ALA A 163 -4.26 2.22 -1.74
C ALA A 163 -5.11 3.40 -2.25
N GLY A 164 -6.42 3.21 -2.41
CA GLY A 164 -7.34 4.27 -2.83
C GLY A 164 -7.41 5.42 -1.83
N ALA A 165 -7.57 5.10 -0.54
CA ALA A 165 -7.59 6.09 0.55
C ALA A 165 -6.22 6.79 0.72
N SER A 166 -5.13 6.03 0.57
CA SER A 166 -3.75 6.51 0.58
C SER A 166 -3.47 7.50 -0.56
N ALA A 167 -3.98 7.23 -1.78
CA ALA A 167 -3.86 8.12 -2.92
C ALA A 167 -4.54 9.49 -2.69
N ARG A 168 -5.64 9.50 -1.92
CA ARG A 168 -6.37 10.71 -1.50
C ARG A 168 -5.82 11.33 -0.22
N LEU A 169 -4.63 10.90 0.22
CA LEU A 169 -3.91 11.39 1.39
C LEU A 169 -4.70 11.28 2.71
N ASN A 170 -5.63 10.33 2.79
CA ASN A 170 -6.29 10.01 4.05
C ASN A 170 -5.25 9.43 5.03
N THR A 171 -5.12 10.03 6.21
CA THR A 171 -4.09 9.67 7.19
C THR A 171 -4.13 8.20 7.60
N LEU A 172 -5.32 7.64 7.83
CA LEU A 172 -5.46 6.23 8.21
C LEU A 172 -5.13 5.31 7.02
N GLY A 173 -5.61 5.66 5.82
CA GLY A 173 -5.29 4.96 4.58
C GLY A 173 -3.79 4.93 4.30
N LEU A 174 -3.11 6.07 4.45
CA LEU A 174 -1.65 6.19 4.34
C LEU A 174 -0.94 5.25 5.33
N PHE A 175 -1.30 5.33 6.62
CA PHE A 175 -0.67 4.51 7.65
C PHE A 175 -0.84 3.01 7.40
N ILE A 176 -2.08 2.55 7.16
CA ILE A 176 -2.37 1.15 6.89
C ILE A 176 -1.64 0.68 5.64
N ASN A 177 -1.67 1.47 4.56
CA ASN A 177 -1.01 1.11 3.30
C ASN A 177 0.49 0.87 3.48
N ARG A 178 1.18 1.81 4.13
CA ARG A 178 2.63 1.77 4.34
C ARG A 178 3.01 0.63 5.29
N LEU A 179 2.24 0.45 6.36
CA LEU A 179 2.43 -0.64 7.32
C LEU A 179 2.28 -2.00 6.64
N SER A 180 1.19 -2.19 5.90
CA SER A 180 0.90 -3.41 5.18
C SER A 180 1.97 -3.73 4.16
N LEU A 181 2.38 -2.76 3.33
CA LEU A 181 3.45 -2.95 2.35
C LEU A 181 4.74 -3.47 3.00
N LEU A 182 5.21 -2.83 4.07
CA LEU A 182 6.44 -3.24 4.76
C LEU A 182 6.35 -4.64 5.38
N PHE A 183 5.17 -5.04 5.84
CA PHE A 183 4.97 -6.37 6.43
C PHE A 183 4.87 -7.50 5.41
N ILE A 184 4.46 -7.24 4.16
CA ILE A 184 4.29 -8.29 3.14
C ILE A 184 5.54 -9.19 3.01
N PRO A 185 6.73 -8.66 2.69
CA PRO A 185 7.90 -9.52 2.48
C PRO A 185 8.41 -10.15 3.78
N VAL A 186 8.34 -9.43 4.91
CA VAL A 186 8.69 -9.99 6.23
C VAL A 186 7.81 -11.19 6.59
N LEU A 187 6.49 -11.04 6.50
CA LEU A 187 5.53 -12.10 6.82
C LEU A 187 5.68 -13.28 5.87
N PHE A 188 5.98 -13.02 4.60
CA PHE A 188 6.29 -14.05 3.63
C PHE A 188 7.51 -14.88 4.06
N LEU A 189 8.60 -14.22 4.47
CA LEU A 189 9.81 -14.92 4.90
C LEU A 189 9.62 -15.70 6.20
N HIS A 190 8.87 -15.16 7.17
CA HIS A 190 8.47 -15.91 8.38
C HIS A 190 7.63 -17.14 8.03
N PHE A 191 6.66 -16.99 7.11
CA PHE A 191 5.86 -18.10 6.62
C PHE A 191 6.74 -19.20 6.00
N LEU A 192 7.67 -18.82 5.10
CA LEU A 192 8.60 -19.76 4.49
C LEU A 192 9.46 -20.49 5.52
N PHE A 193 10.02 -19.75 6.49
CA PHE A 193 10.86 -20.33 7.53
C PHE A 193 10.10 -21.42 8.31
N GLU A 194 8.92 -21.10 8.84
CA GLU A 194 8.16 -22.06 9.64
C GLU A 194 7.56 -23.18 8.80
N TYR A 195 7.13 -22.92 7.56
CA TYR A 195 6.61 -23.95 6.65
C TYR A 195 7.65 -25.04 6.39
N PHE A 196 8.85 -24.66 5.98
CA PHE A 196 9.89 -25.63 5.64
C PHE A 196 10.56 -26.25 6.87
N ARG A 197 10.56 -25.54 8.01
CA ARG A 197 11.00 -26.11 9.29
C ARG A 197 10.15 -27.31 9.71
N GLN A 198 8.86 -27.36 9.38
CA GLN A 198 8.02 -28.55 9.62
C GLN A 198 8.51 -29.79 8.87
N TYR A 199 9.26 -29.60 7.79
CA TYR A 199 9.88 -30.67 6.99
C TYR A 199 11.37 -30.87 7.31
N ASN A 200 11.88 -30.27 8.40
CA ASN A 200 13.30 -30.27 8.78
C ASN A 200 14.23 -29.64 7.72
N ILE A 201 13.70 -28.76 6.87
CA ILE A 201 14.50 -28.07 5.84
C ILE A 201 14.84 -26.68 6.37
N ILE A 202 16.12 -26.47 6.68
CA ILE A 202 16.64 -25.19 7.16
C ILE A 202 17.79 -24.75 6.27
N TRP A 203 17.59 -23.68 5.50
CA TRP A 203 18.61 -23.11 4.62
C TRP A 203 19.07 -21.72 5.04
N PHE A 204 18.36 -21.05 5.95
CA PHE A 204 18.77 -19.76 6.49
C PHE A 204 18.54 -19.68 8.00
N ASN A 205 19.26 -18.78 8.67
CA ASN A 205 19.24 -18.68 10.13
C ASN A 205 18.05 -17.83 10.60
N ARG A 206 17.38 -18.24 11.69
CA ARG A 206 16.32 -17.48 12.35
C ARG A 206 16.73 -16.05 12.75
N LYS A 207 18.03 -15.79 12.96
CA LYS A 207 18.54 -14.42 13.22
C LYS A 207 18.22 -13.45 12.07
N ILE A 208 18.18 -13.93 10.83
CA ILE A 208 17.83 -13.11 9.65
C ILE A 208 16.43 -12.52 9.81
N LEU A 209 15.47 -13.31 10.27
CA LEU A 209 14.10 -12.84 10.53
C LEU A 209 14.10 -11.69 11.56
N LYS A 210 14.88 -11.83 12.65
CA LYS A 210 14.97 -10.77 13.68
C LYS A 210 15.55 -9.47 13.15
N TYR A 211 16.60 -9.54 12.34
CA TYR A 211 17.16 -8.34 11.70
C TYR A 211 16.17 -7.72 10.73
N TYR A 212 15.43 -8.55 10.00
CA TYR A 212 14.43 -8.06 9.07
C TYR A 212 13.26 -7.37 9.80
N ASP A 213 12.76 -7.97 10.87
CA ASP A 213 11.76 -7.39 11.77
C ASP A 213 12.25 -6.04 12.34
N LEU A 214 13.53 -5.95 12.72
CA LEU A 214 14.14 -4.72 13.23
C LEU A 214 14.17 -3.61 12.17
N ILE A 215 14.59 -3.90 10.94
CA ILE A 215 14.64 -2.93 9.83
C ILE A 215 13.24 -2.40 9.53
N VAL A 216 12.25 -3.30 9.44
CA VAL A 216 10.84 -2.90 9.22
C VAL A 216 10.30 -2.11 10.39
N GLY A 217 10.58 -2.51 11.63
CA GLY A 217 10.18 -1.78 12.84
C GLY A 217 10.74 -0.35 12.88
N ILE A 218 12.02 -0.18 12.58
CA ILE A 218 12.67 1.15 12.48
C ILE A 218 12.02 1.98 11.37
N THR A 219 11.77 1.37 10.21
CA THR A 219 11.13 2.06 9.07
C THR A 219 9.73 2.55 9.42
N ILE A 220 8.93 1.73 10.11
CA ILE A 220 7.59 2.10 10.58
C ILE A 220 7.67 3.22 11.62
N ALA A 221 8.63 3.15 12.56
CA ALA A 221 8.81 4.19 13.58
C ALA A 221 9.17 5.53 12.95
N ILE A 222 10.13 5.53 12.02
CA ILE A 222 10.52 6.70 11.22
C ILE A 222 9.30 7.26 10.47
N HIS A 223 8.57 6.42 9.77
CA HIS A 223 7.39 6.84 9.00
C HIS A 223 6.31 7.45 9.90
N THR A 224 6.03 6.82 11.05
CA THR A 224 5.01 7.29 12.01
C THR A 224 5.40 8.63 12.62
N PHE A 225 6.66 8.79 13.01
CA PHE A 225 7.19 10.05 13.52
C PHE A 225 7.03 11.17 12.48
N PHE A 226 7.41 10.92 11.23
CA PHE A 226 7.29 11.91 10.16
C PHE A 226 5.86 12.18 9.70
N MET A 227 4.90 11.30 9.98
CA MET A 227 3.49 11.63 9.78
C MET A 227 2.95 12.61 10.82
N MET A 228 3.53 12.65 12.03
CA MET A 228 3.15 13.59 13.09
C MET A 228 3.81 14.97 12.89
N VAL A 229 5.03 15.01 12.33
CA VAL A 229 5.77 16.26 12.12
C VAL A 229 5.43 16.87 10.76
N TYR A 230 5.32 18.20 10.73
CA TYR A 230 5.05 18.96 9.52
C TYR A 230 6.35 19.28 8.78
N LEU A 231 6.66 18.58 7.68
CA LEU A 231 7.94 18.74 6.98
C LEU A 231 7.87 19.11 5.50
N GLY A 232 6.69 19.47 4.99
CA GLY A 232 6.52 19.84 3.58
C GLY A 232 7.13 18.84 2.61
N ASP A 233 8.02 19.30 1.73
CA ASP A 233 8.64 18.51 0.65
C ASP A 233 9.43 17.27 1.14
N PHE A 234 9.79 17.20 2.42
CA PHE A 234 10.46 16.03 2.99
C PHE A 234 9.57 14.79 3.00
N TYR A 235 8.24 14.93 2.97
CA TYR A 235 7.32 13.80 2.89
C TYR A 235 7.56 12.91 1.67
N LEU A 236 7.92 13.51 0.52
CA LEU A 236 8.22 12.76 -0.70
C LEU A 236 9.41 11.81 -0.50
N HIS A 237 10.41 12.23 0.27
CA HIS A 237 11.58 11.40 0.59
C HIS A 237 11.19 10.21 1.49
N ILE A 238 10.30 10.43 2.45
CA ILE A 238 9.77 9.36 3.31
C ILE A 238 8.92 8.35 2.51
N LYS A 239 8.09 8.83 1.59
CA LYS A 239 7.33 7.96 0.67
C LYS A 239 8.29 7.07 -0.14
N SER A 240 9.36 7.64 -0.68
CA SER A 240 10.39 6.90 -1.42
C SER A 240 11.10 5.87 -0.55
N LEU A 241 11.42 6.20 0.70
CA LEU A 241 12.07 5.28 1.64
C LEU A 241 11.25 4.01 1.88
N VAL A 242 9.93 4.13 2.13
CA VAL A 242 9.06 2.96 2.32
C VAL A 242 9.05 2.06 1.09
N LEU A 243 8.99 2.65 -0.11
CA LEU A 243 8.99 1.90 -1.37
C LEU A 243 10.34 1.21 -1.64
N ILE A 244 11.45 1.87 -1.30
CA ILE A 244 12.79 1.29 -1.39
C ILE A 244 12.93 0.09 -0.46
N VAL A 245 12.53 0.23 0.82
CA VAL A 245 12.59 -0.87 1.81
C VAL A 245 11.71 -2.04 1.38
N PHE A 246 10.50 -1.76 0.89
CA PHE A 246 9.60 -2.76 0.32
C PHE A 246 10.27 -3.51 -0.85
N SER A 247 10.82 -2.78 -1.82
CA SER A 247 11.42 -3.35 -3.02
C SER A 247 12.67 -4.18 -2.71
N LEU A 248 13.56 -3.67 -1.85
CA LEU A 248 14.72 -4.40 -1.37
C LEU A 248 14.32 -5.64 -0.57
N GLY A 249 13.25 -5.56 0.20
CA GLY A 249 12.68 -6.69 0.92
C GLY A 249 12.22 -7.82 -0.01
N PHE A 250 11.47 -7.48 -1.05
CA PHE A 250 11.06 -8.43 -2.08
C PHE A 250 12.24 -9.07 -2.82
N LEU A 251 13.26 -8.26 -3.17
CA LEU A 251 14.49 -8.78 -3.79
C LEU A 251 15.23 -9.72 -2.85
N PHE A 252 15.28 -9.39 -1.55
CA PHE A 252 15.88 -10.22 -0.54
C PHE A 252 15.17 -11.57 -0.41
N ASP A 253 13.83 -11.59 -0.36
CA ASP A 253 13.04 -12.83 -0.33
C ASP A 253 13.30 -13.72 -1.55
N LEU A 254 13.41 -13.10 -2.73
CA LEU A 254 13.74 -13.80 -3.97
C LEU A 254 15.15 -14.43 -3.91
N VAL A 255 16.15 -13.70 -3.41
CA VAL A 255 17.50 -14.23 -3.19
C VAL A 255 17.49 -15.40 -2.21
N VAL A 256 16.77 -15.28 -1.09
CA VAL A 256 16.66 -16.36 -0.09
C VAL A 256 15.99 -17.61 -0.68
N LEU A 257 14.96 -17.44 -1.52
CA LEU A 257 14.31 -18.55 -2.22
C LEU A 257 15.20 -19.19 -3.26
N ILE A 258 15.94 -18.42 -4.07
CA ILE A 258 16.89 -18.97 -5.04
C ILE A 258 17.98 -19.75 -4.33
N TYR A 259 18.54 -19.22 -3.25
CA TYR A 259 19.53 -19.94 -2.45
C TYR A 259 18.94 -21.24 -1.86
N GLY A 260 17.71 -21.18 -1.35
CA GLY A 260 16.97 -22.36 -0.87
C GLY A 260 16.74 -23.41 -1.95
N TYR A 261 16.37 -22.98 -3.16
CA TYR A 261 16.22 -23.85 -4.33
C TYR A 261 17.54 -24.53 -4.69
N LEU A 262 18.64 -23.78 -4.79
CA LEU A 262 19.95 -24.34 -5.17
C LEU A 262 20.40 -25.41 -4.17
N LYS A 263 20.22 -25.17 -2.86
CA LYS A 263 20.57 -26.12 -1.81
C LYS A 263 19.70 -27.38 -1.84
N ASN A 264 18.42 -27.25 -2.21
CA ASN A 264 17.43 -28.33 -2.17
C ASN A 264 17.04 -28.87 -3.56
N ARG A 265 17.84 -28.59 -4.60
CA ARG A 265 17.49 -28.86 -6.01
C ARG A 265 17.31 -30.35 -6.36
N HIS A 266 17.85 -31.23 -5.54
CA HIS A 266 17.73 -32.70 -5.68
C HIS A 266 16.68 -33.31 -4.74
N SER A 267 15.94 -32.48 -3.99
CA SER A 267 14.88 -32.94 -3.09
C SER A 267 13.51 -32.93 -3.77
N ILE A 268 12.54 -33.61 -3.15
CA ILE A 268 11.12 -33.62 -3.56
C ILE A 268 10.54 -32.19 -3.53
N TYR A 269 11.12 -31.28 -2.74
CA TYR A 269 10.64 -29.92 -2.53
C TYR A 269 11.07 -28.93 -3.62
N LYS A 270 11.87 -29.36 -4.61
CA LYS A 270 12.32 -28.54 -5.75
C LYS A 270 11.16 -27.81 -6.43
N SER A 271 10.05 -28.51 -6.66
CA SER A 271 8.88 -27.94 -7.35
C SER A 271 8.23 -26.82 -6.56
N ILE A 272 8.19 -26.92 -5.22
CA ILE A 272 7.61 -25.90 -4.35
C ILE A 272 8.44 -24.61 -4.43
N PHE A 273 9.76 -24.71 -4.31
CA PHE A 273 10.65 -23.56 -4.50
C PHE A 273 10.49 -22.94 -5.89
N LYS A 274 10.40 -23.75 -6.95
CA LYS A 274 10.23 -23.25 -8.33
C LYS A 274 8.93 -22.47 -8.50
N ILE A 275 7.81 -22.97 -7.97
CA ILE A 275 6.51 -22.28 -8.02
C ILE A 275 6.59 -20.94 -7.25
N MET A 276 7.20 -20.92 -6.07
CA MET A 276 7.36 -19.70 -5.27
C MET A 276 8.24 -18.66 -5.97
N ILE A 277 9.36 -19.07 -6.56
CA ILE A 277 10.25 -18.18 -7.31
C ILE A 277 9.52 -17.59 -8.52
N ILE A 278 8.81 -18.40 -9.29
CA ILE A 278 8.02 -17.91 -10.43
C ILE A 278 6.95 -16.93 -9.96
N GLY A 279 6.23 -17.25 -8.88
CA GLY A 279 5.21 -16.36 -8.32
C GLY A 279 5.76 -14.98 -7.95
N ILE A 280 6.91 -14.92 -7.26
CA ILE A 280 7.54 -13.66 -6.89
C ILE A 280 8.12 -12.94 -8.09
N ALA A 281 8.76 -13.66 -9.02
CA ALA A 281 9.32 -13.05 -10.22
C ALA A 281 8.23 -12.40 -11.09
N VAL A 282 7.09 -13.08 -11.25
CA VAL A 282 5.92 -12.53 -11.96
C VAL A 282 5.35 -11.34 -11.20
N ALA A 283 5.20 -11.44 -9.88
CA ALA A 283 4.70 -10.32 -9.06
C ALA A 283 5.61 -9.09 -9.16
N PHE A 284 6.93 -9.28 -9.15
CA PHE A 284 7.89 -8.20 -9.31
C PHE A 284 7.81 -7.61 -10.72
N PHE A 285 7.74 -8.44 -11.76
CA PHE A 285 7.62 -7.96 -13.13
C PHE A 285 6.36 -7.11 -13.35
N LEU A 286 5.21 -7.56 -12.85
CA LEU A 286 3.94 -6.83 -12.92
C LEU A 286 3.95 -5.50 -12.15
N LEU A 287 4.81 -5.36 -11.14
CA LEU A 287 4.90 -4.13 -10.36
C LEU A 287 5.67 -3.02 -11.08
N TYR A 288 6.51 -3.37 -12.06
CA TYR A 288 7.38 -2.44 -12.80
C TYR A 288 7.02 -2.31 -14.29
N SER A 289 6.01 -3.05 -14.77
CA SER A 289 5.40 -2.92 -16.10
C SER A 289 4.26 -1.92 -16.09
#